data_AF-A0A821H8M2-F1
#
_entry.id   AF-A0A821H8M2-F1
#
_cell.length_a   1.000
_cell.length_b   1.000
_cell.length_c   1.000
_cell.angle_alpha   90.00
_cell.angle_beta   90.00
_cell.angle_gamma   90.00
#
_symmetry.space_group_name_H-M   'P 1'
#
loop_
_entity.id
_entity.type
_entity.pdbx_description
1 polymer ?
#
loop_
_entity_poly.entity_id
_entity_poly.type
_entity_poly.pdbx_seq_one_letter_code
_entity_poly.pdbx_strand_id
1 'polypeptide(L)'
;MRGFLAEEVPTRDESNTNLYRRSIRTIDDNFIDETQPITQRTTPTTAGSGIRCPYIRFPRWCFWLWLLLLLALLATVLGVGIGLGTRKRSIYESCSSQSICMNNAVCTGGYCLCSTGYFYDSTLGLCITEVGIGRSCSADNQCFTNALCTNGICRCITNYYPSPTTGRCAL
;
A
#
# COMPACT_ATOMS: atom_id res chain seq x y z
N MET A 1 15.28 16.95 -48.30
CA MET A 1 14.42 17.92 -49.00
C MET A 1 13.72 18.74 -47.91
N ARG A 2 14.27 19.92 -47.56
CA ARG A 2 13.70 21.26 -47.82
C ARG A 2 12.23 21.34 -47.38
N GLY A 3 11.94 21.94 -46.22
CA GLY A 3 11.44 23.33 -46.09
C GLY A 3 9.91 23.30 -46.12
N PHE A 4 9.15 23.93 -45.22
CA PHE A 4 8.96 25.38 -45.15
C PHE A 4 8.43 25.79 -43.76
N LEU A 5 9.06 26.83 -43.21
CA LEU A 5 8.56 27.67 -42.13
C LEU A 5 7.46 28.57 -42.71
N ALA A 6 6.37 28.77 -41.97
CA ALA A 6 5.50 29.93 -42.12
C ALA A 6 5.45 30.62 -40.75
N GLU A 7 6.41 31.51 -40.56
CA GLU A 7 6.36 32.58 -39.57
C GLU A 7 5.95 33.84 -40.33
N GLU A 8 4.78 34.39 -40.02
CA GLU A 8 4.38 35.73 -40.45
C GLU A 8 4.38 36.66 -39.24
N VAL A 9 5.19 37.71 -39.41
CA VAL A 9 5.56 38.78 -38.47
C VAL A 9 4.40 39.79 -38.30
N PRO A 10 4.29 40.46 -37.14
CA PRO A 10 3.06 41.13 -36.72
C PRO A 10 2.89 42.51 -37.38
N THR A 11 1.67 42.83 -37.81
CA THR A 11 1.26 44.21 -38.08
C THR A 11 0.45 44.73 -36.89
N ARG A 12 1.06 45.74 -36.26
CA ARG A 12 0.47 46.64 -35.28
C ARG A 12 -0.68 47.41 -35.94
N ASP A 13 -1.89 47.27 -35.43
CA ASP A 13 -2.73 48.44 -35.27
C ASP A 13 -3.62 48.33 -34.03
N GLU A 14 -3.58 49.41 -33.26
CA GLU A 14 -4.42 49.65 -32.09
C GLU A 14 -5.85 49.90 -32.56
N SER A 15 -6.79 49.47 -31.72
CA SER A 15 -8.20 49.88 -31.70
C SER A 15 -9.15 49.17 -32.67
N ASN A 16 -10.20 48.61 -32.06
CA ASN A 16 -11.47 48.17 -32.67
C ASN A 16 -11.50 46.83 -33.39
N THR A 17 -11.45 45.79 -32.57
CA THR A 17 -12.14 44.51 -32.77
C THR A 17 -13.65 44.71 -32.99
N ASN A 18 -14.08 44.89 -34.24
CA ASN A 18 -15.48 44.70 -34.61
C ASN A 18 -15.56 43.97 -35.95
N LEU A 19 -15.54 42.64 -35.90
CA LEU A 19 -15.91 41.79 -37.03
C LEU A 19 -17.44 41.69 -37.08
N TYR A 20 -18.07 42.50 -37.93
CA TYR A 20 -19.51 42.45 -38.17
C TYR A 20 -19.85 41.24 -39.04
N ARG A 21 -20.66 40.30 -38.53
CA ARG A 21 -21.16 39.18 -39.33
C ARG A 21 -22.35 39.67 -40.17
N ARG A 22 -22.10 39.91 -41.46
CA ARG A 22 -23.11 40.24 -42.46
C ARG A 22 -23.81 38.94 -42.90
N SER A 23 -25.07 38.74 -42.53
CA SER A 23 -25.91 37.69 -43.11
C SER A 23 -26.91 38.33 -44.08
N ILE A 24 -26.68 38.09 -45.36
CA ILE A 24 -27.54 38.53 -46.47
C ILE A 24 -28.76 37.61 -46.50
N ARG A 25 -29.97 38.18 -46.43
CA ARG A 25 -31.19 37.56 -46.95
C ARG A 25 -31.74 38.49 -48.02
N THR A 26 -31.88 37.98 -49.24
CA THR A 26 -32.61 38.63 -50.33
C THR A 26 -34.01 38.04 -50.38
N ILE A 27 -35.04 38.88 -50.41
CA ILE A 27 -36.18 38.87 -51.35
C ILE A 27 -37.17 39.92 -50.85
N ASP A 28 -37.47 40.84 -51.78
CA ASP A 28 -38.45 41.91 -51.77
C ASP A 28 -38.05 43.28 -51.21
N ASP A 29 -38.39 44.28 -52.03
CA ASP A 29 -37.93 45.65 -52.04
C ASP A 29 -38.15 46.40 -50.71
N ASN A 30 -37.06 46.94 -50.17
CA ASN A 30 -36.90 48.33 -49.71
C ASN A 30 -35.77 48.40 -48.66
N PHE A 31 -34.76 49.18 -49.00
CA PHE A 31 -33.74 49.68 -48.09
C PHE A 31 -34.41 50.67 -47.12
N ILE A 32 -34.50 50.32 -45.84
CA ILE A 32 -34.59 51.31 -44.76
C ILE A 32 -33.59 50.90 -43.68
N ASP A 33 -32.46 51.60 -43.71
CA ASP A 33 -31.55 51.80 -42.59
C ASP A 33 -32.27 52.69 -41.57
N GLU A 34 -32.86 52.10 -40.53
CA GLU A 34 -33.25 52.84 -39.33
C GLU A 34 -32.50 52.30 -38.13
N THR A 35 -31.36 52.94 -37.90
CA THR A 35 -30.73 53.05 -36.60
C THR A 35 -31.67 53.81 -35.66
N GLN A 36 -32.28 53.10 -34.71
CA GLN A 36 -32.95 53.72 -33.55
C GLN A 36 -32.58 52.96 -32.27
N PRO A 37 -31.98 53.63 -31.28
CA PRO A 37 -31.65 53.04 -29.99
C PRO A 37 -32.75 53.25 -28.94
N ILE A 38 -32.52 52.60 -27.79
CA ILE A 38 -33.03 52.85 -26.43
C ILE A 38 -34.43 52.28 -26.06
N THR A 39 -34.37 51.30 -25.16
CA THR A 39 -35.33 50.99 -24.07
C THR A 39 -36.82 50.95 -24.39
N GLN A 40 -37.39 49.75 -24.34
CA GLN A 40 -38.30 49.31 -23.27
C GLN A 40 -38.74 47.88 -23.59
N ARG A 41 -38.39 46.94 -22.71
CA ARG A 41 -38.93 45.58 -22.76
C ARG A 41 -40.35 45.65 -22.18
N THR A 42 -41.34 45.98 -23.01
CA THR A 42 -42.73 45.62 -22.72
C THR A 42 -42.80 44.11 -22.75
N THR A 43 -42.85 43.51 -21.57
CA THR A 43 -43.11 42.08 -21.37
C THR A 43 -44.50 41.74 -21.91
N PRO A 44 -44.65 40.78 -22.83
CA PRO A 44 -45.92 40.10 -22.99
C PRO A 44 -46.10 39.18 -21.78
N THR A 45 -47.16 39.43 -21.03
CA THR A 45 -47.69 38.52 -20.02
C THR A 45 -48.15 37.25 -20.72
N THR A 46 -47.29 36.24 -20.80
CA THR A 46 -47.71 34.86 -21.05
C THR A 46 -47.14 34.01 -19.94
N ALA A 47 -48.03 33.52 -19.08
CA ALA A 47 -47.75 32.55 -18.05
C ALA A 47 -47.17 31.29 -18.69
N GLY A 48 -45.83 31.20 -18.70
CA GLY A 48 -45.08 30.00 -18.99
C GLY A 48 -44.21 29.72 -17.78
N SER A 49 -44.59 28.69 -17.02
CA SER A 49 -43.78 28.12 -15.94
C SER A 49 -42.50 27.53 -16.54
N GLY A 50 -41.49 28.37 -16.76
CA GLY A 50 -40.14 27.93 -17.07
C GLY A 50 -39.51 27.36 -15.82
N ILE A 51 -39.37 26.03 -15.77
CA ILE A 51 -38.54 25.36 -14.77
C ILE A 51 -37.11 25.85 -14.98
N ARG A 52 -36.67 26.81 -14.17
CA ARG A 52 -35.23 27.07 -14.03
C ARG A 52 -34.64 25.82 -13.38
N CYS A 53 -33.76 25.12 -14.08
CA CYS A 53 -32.93 24.10 -13.46
C CYS A 53 -32.16 24.75 -12.30
N PRO A 54 -32.32 24.29 -11.05
CA PRO A 54 -31.46 24.73 -9.98
C PRO A 54 -30.11 24.09 -10.24
N TYR A 55 -29.20 24.84 -10.87
CA TYR A 55 -27.79 24.48 -10.80
C TYR A 55 -27.41 24.65 -9.32
N ILE A 56 -27.49 23.56 -8.57
CA ILE A 56 -27.02 23.49 -7.20
C ILE A 56 -25.53 23.81 -7.30
N ARG A 57 -25.15 25.03 -6.91
CA ARG A 57 -23.76 25.47 -6.83
C ARG A 57 -23.16 24.70 -5.67
N PHE A 58 -22.72 23.47 -5.94
CA PHE A 58 -22.13 22.61 -4.93
C PHE A 58 -20.99 23.38 -4.26
N PRO A 59 -21.10 23.71 -2.97
CA PRO A 59 -20.08 24.47 -2.28
C PRO A 59 -18.79 23.68 -2.39
N ARG A 60 -17.67 24.39 -2.64
CA ARG A 60 -16.36 23.75 -2.86
C ARG A 60 -16.03 22.77 -1.74
N TRP A 61 -16.52 23.00 -0.52
CA TRP A 61 -16.38 22.08 0.62
C TRP A 61 -16.92 20.65 0.37
N CYS A 62 -17.97 20.45 -0.43
CA CYS A 62 -18.43 19.09 -0.79
C CYS A 62 -17.38 18.33 -1.61
N PHE A 63 -16.67 19.02 -2.48
CA PHE A 63 -15.57 18.43 -3.25
C PHE A 63 -14.37 18.10 -2.36
N TRP A 64 -14.03 18.96 -1.40
CA TRP A 64 -13.00 18.69 -0.42
C TRP A 64 -13.36 17.52 0.51
N LEU A 65 -14.63 17.41 0.94
CA LEU A 65 -15.10 16.26 1.72
C LEU A 65 -15.03 14.95 0.94
N TRP A 66 -15.41 14.98 -0.34
CA TRP A 66 -15.32 13.81 -1.21
C TRP A 66 -13.87 13.42 -1.50
N LEU A 67 -12.98 14.40 -1.70
CA LEU A 67 -11.54 14.19 -1.85
C LEU A 67 -10.92 13.60 -0.57
N LEU A 68 -11.29 14.10 0.61
CA LEU A 68 -10.83 13.54 1.89
C LEU A 68 -11.33 12.11 2.10
N LEU A 69 -12.58 11.81 1.76
CA LEU A 69 -13.11 10.45 1.79
C LEU A 69 -12.37 9.53 0.80
N LEU A 70 -12.10 10.00 -0.41
CA LEU A 70 -11.38 9.24 -1.42
C LEU A 70 -9.93 9.00 -1.02
N LEU A 71 -9.25 10.00 -0.43
CA LEU A 71 -7.90 9.84 0.11
C LEU A 71 -7.88 8.88 1.31
N ALA A 72 -8.90 8.90 2.17
CA ALA A 72 -9.02 7.94 3.27
C ALA A 72 -9.25 6.52 2.74
N LEU A 73 -10.12 6.33 1.74
CA LEU A 73 -10.34 5.03 1.09
C LEU A 73 -9.07 4.54 0.39
N LEU A 74 -8.38 5.40 -0.36
CA LEU A 74 -7.08 5.07 -0.96
C LEU A 74 -6.04 4.73 0.10
N ALA A 75 -5.98 5.45 1.21
CA ALA A 75 -5.10 5.11 2.33
C ALA A 75 -5.47 3.78 2.97
N THR A 76 -6.75 3.39 3.01
CA THR A 76 -7.13 2.06 3.51
C THR A 76 -6.75 0.94 2.55
N VAL A 77 -6.90 1.16 1.25
CA VAL A 77 -6.56 0.20 0.20
C VAL A 77 -5.04 0.08 0.02
N LEU A 78 -4.30 1.17 0.20
CA LEU A 78 -2.83 1.22 0.11
C LEU A 78 -2.13 1.01 1.46
N GLY A 79 -2.85 1.01 2.58
CA GLY A 79 -2.25 1.26 3.89
C GLY A 79 -3.06 0.84 5.12
N VAL A 80 -3.83 -0.25 5.09
CA VAL A 80 -4.09 -1.06 6.30
C VAL A 80 -3.26 -2.34 6.25
N GLY A 81 -1.95 -2.17 6.10
CA GLY A 81 -0.97 -3.11 6.62
C GLY A 81 -0.51 -2.62 7.98
N ILE A 82 -1.43 -2.39 8.94
CA ILE A 82 -1.02 -2.13 10.33
C ILE A 82 -0.56 -3.47 10.88
N GLY A 83 0.66 -3.86 10.50
CA GLY A 83 1.33 -5.05 10.97
C GLY A 83 1.57 -4.91 12.45
N LEU A 84 0.58 -5.27 13.26
CA LEU A 84 0.77 -5.68 14.64
C LEU A 84 1.51 -7.03 14.62
N GLY A 85 2.71 -7.03 14.05
CA GLY A 85 3.65 -8.12 14.16
C GLY A 85 4.14 -8.11 15.61
N THR A 86 3.53 -8.93 16.46
CA THR A 86 4.07 -9.19 17.78
C THR A 86 5.48 -9.71 17.60
N ARG A 87 6.49 -8.95 18.04
CA ARG A 87 7.87 -9.39 17.98
C ARG A 87 7.98 -10.67 18.82
N LYS A 88 8.40 -11.77 18.19
CA LYS A 88 8.62 -13.01 18.92
C LYS A 88 9.81 -12.85 19.88
N ARG A 89 9.68 -13.41 21.08
CA ARG A 89 10.70 -13.40 22.14
C ARG A 89 11.78 -14.46 21.90
N SER A 90 13.01 -14.15 22.29
CA SER A 90 14.17 -15.04 22.18
C SER A 90 14.18 -16.13 23.27
N ILE A 91 15.17 -17.03 23.23
CA ILE A 91 15.37 -18.04 24.29
C ILE A 91 15.74 -17.36 25.60
N TYR A 92 15.25 -17.91 26.70
CA TYR A 92 15.38 -17.40 28.07
C TYR A 92 14.64 -16.09 28.36
N GLU A 93 13.87 -15.56 27.41
CA GLU A 93 12.90 -14.52 27.71
C GLU A 93 11.66 -15.10 28.38
N SER A 94 11.05 -14.32 29.27
CA SER A 94 9.79 -14.73 29.89
C SER A 94 8.70 -14.88 28.85
N CYS A 95 7.71 -15.72 29.09
CA CYS A 95 6.60 -15.92 28.16
C CYS A 95 5.30 -16.19 28.92
N SER A 96 4.20 -15.66 28.36
CA SER A 96 2.86 -15.92 28.88
C SER A 96 2.11 -16.97 28.06
N SER A 97 2.53 -17.22 26.82
CA SER A 97 1.92 -18.18 25.90
C SER A 97 2.96 -18.68 24.90
N GLN A 98 2.67 -19.83 24.29
CA GLN A 98 3.55 -20.44 23.27
C GLN A 98 3.71 -19.56 22.01
N SER A 99 2.68 -18.78 21.65
CA SER A 99 2.69 -17.94 20.45
C SER A 99 3.66 -16.76 20.50
N ILE A 100 4.11 -16.39 21.71
CA ILE A 100 5.05 -15.28 21.94
C ILE A 100 6.50 -15.70 21.63
N CYS A 101 6.83 -16.98 21.77
CA CYS A 101 8.19 -17.46 21.53
C CYS A 101 8.52 -17.51 20.03
N MET A 102 9.82 -17.42 19.72
CA MET A 102 10.32 -17.57 18.36
C MET A 102 9.99 -18.94 17.73
N ASN A 103 10.22 -19.06 16.42
CA ASN A 103 9.98 -20.32 15.72
C ASN A 103 10.81 -21.46 16.33
N ASN A 104 10.22 -22.65 16.40
CA ASN A 104 10.81 -23.84 17.00
C ASN A 104 11.16 -23.68 18.50
N ALA A 105 10.49 -22.76 19.19
CA ALA A 105 10.57 -22.61 20.63
C ALA A 105 9.18 -22.77 21.29
N VAL A 106 9.18 -23.28 22.52
CA VAL A 106 8.01 -23.50 23.36
C VAL A 106 8.17 -22.75 24.67
N CYS A 107 7.05 -22.27 25.21
CA CYS A 107 7.01 -21.64 26.51
C CYS A 107 6.93 -22.72 27.60
N THR A 108 8.02 -22.93 28.32
CA THR A 108 8.14 -23.97 29.35
C THR A 108 8.67 -23.32 30.63
N GLY A 109 7.97 -23.49 31.75
CA GLY A 109 8.37 -22.88 33.03
C GLY A 109 8.33 -21.34 33.03
N GLY A 110 7.53 -20.74 32.15
CA GLY A 110 7.45 -19.28 32.00
C GLY A 110 8.57 -18.67 31.17
N TYR A 111 9.43 -19.47 30.53
CA TYR A 111 10.50 -19.01 29.64
C TYR A 111 10.44 -19.71 28.28
N CYS A 112 10.87 -19.01 27.23
CA CYS A 112 11.00 -19.61 25.91
C CYS A 112 12.24 -20.52 25.85
N LEU A 113 12.03 -21.78 25.48
CA LEU A 113 13.08 -22.78 25.28
C LEU A 113 12.92 -23.42 23.90
N CYS A 114 14.00 -23.89 23.28
CA CYS A 114 13.89 -24.61 22.02
C CYS A 114 13.07 -25.90 22.20
N SER A 115 12.24 -26.19 21.21
CA SER A 115 11.48 -27.43 21.14
C SER A 115 12.41 -28.64 21.06
N THR A 116 11.91 -29.82 21.46
CA THR A 116 12.68 -31.07 21.40
C THR A 116 13.22 -31.35 19.99
N GLY A 117 14.53 -31.59 19.86
CA GLY A 117 15.17 -31.77 18.55
C GLY A 117 15.73 -30.48 17.94
N TYR A 118 15.65 -29.36 18.67
CA TYR A 118 16.25 -28.09 18.29
C TYR A 118 17.14 -27.55 19.40
N PHE A 119 18.25 -26.93 19.02
CA PHE A 119 19.14 -26.21 19.93
C PHE A 119 19.22 -24.73 19.57
N TYR A 120 19.59 -23.92 20.55
CA TYR A 120 19.77 -22.48 20.35
C TYR A 120 21.14 -22.19 19.75
N ASP A 121 21.14 -21.65 18.53
CA ASP A 121 22.35 -21.13 17.91
C ASP A 121 22.50 -19.64 18.24
N SER A 122 23.52 -19.31 19.04
CA SER A 122 23.81 -17.93 19.43
C SER A 122 24.31 -17.06 18.28
N THR A 123 24.83 -17.65 17.20
CA THR A 123 25.31 -16.91 16.02
C THR A 123 24.14 -16.46 15.15
N LEU A 124 23.13 -17.32 15.00
CA LEU A 124 21.91 -17.03 14.22
C LEU A 124 20.80 -16.40 15.07
N GLY A 125 20.85 -16.56 16.40
CA GLY A 125 19.81 -16.11 17.32
C GLY A 125 18.51 -16.89 17.17
N LEU A 126 18.57 -18.16 16.75
CA LEU A 126 17.41 -18.97 16.38
C LEU A 126 17.55 -20.42 16.88
N CYS A 127 16.42 -21.12 17.04
CA CYS A 127 16.41 -22.56 17.29
C CYS A 127 16.57 -23.32 15.97
N ILE A 128 17.71 -23.99 15.81
CA ILE A 128 18.04 -24.81 14.65
C ILE A 128 18.06 -26.29 15.04
N THR A 129 17.96 -27.19 14.07
CA THR A 129 17.85 -28.63 14.32
C THR A 129 19.10 -29.19 14.98
N GLU A 130 18.92 -30.04 15.98
CA GLU A 130 19.99 -30.79 16.64
C GLU A 130 20.78 -31.65 15.63
N VAL A 131 22.07 -31.77 15.91
CA VAL A 131 23.05 -32.53 15.15
C VAL A 131 22.95 -34.00 15.53
N GLY A 132 22.78 -34.85 14.51
CA GLY A 132 22.65 -36.29 14.69
C GLY A 132 23.92 -36.97 15.19
N ILE A 133 23.75 -38.17 15.74
CA ILE A 133 24.89 -38.99 16.20
C ILE A 133 25.83 -39.31 15.04
N GLY A 134 27.14 -39.26 15.30
CA GLY A 134 28.17 -39.48 14.28
C GLY A 134 28.44 -38.28 13.36
N ARG A 135 27.74 -37.16 13.54
CA ARG A 135 28.00 -35.92 12.80
C ARG A 135 28.94 -34.99 13.56
N SER A 136 29.60 -34.12 12.81
CA SER A 136 30.53 -33.13 13.34
C SER A 136 29.81 -32.08 14.19
N CYS A 137 30.40 -31.71 15.31
CA CYS A 137 29.89 -30.69 16.23
C CYS A 137 31.04 -29.83 16.76
N SER A 138 30.71 -28.63 17.22
CA SER A 138 31.65 -27.71 17.88
C SER A 138 31.36 -27.51 19.36
N ALA A 139 30.15 -27.84 19.80
CA ALA A 139 29.72 -27.71 21.19
C ALA A 139 28.70 -28.79 21.54
N ASP A 140 28.64 -29.14 22.82
CA ASP A 140 27.80 -30.21 23.36
C ASP A 140 26.31 -29.99 23.11
N ASN A 141 25.86 -28.74 23.24
CA ASN A 141 24.46 -28.35 23.06
C ASN A 141 23.95 -28.48 21.62
N GLN A 142 24.84 -28.72 20.65
CA GLN A 142 24.45 -28.91 19.26
C GLN A 142 23.91 -30.32 19.02
N CYS A 143 24.33 -31.30 19.83
CA CYS A 143 23.98 -32.70 19.66
C CYS A 143 22.56 -33.02 20.11
N PHE A 144 22.04 -34.17 19.68
CA PHE A 144 20.73 -34.66 20.16
C PHE A 144 20.64 -34.71 21.69
N THR A 145 19.41 -34.62 22.21
CA THR A 145 19.15 -34.88 23.63
C THR A 145 19.83 -36.18 24.09
N ASN A 146 20.53 -36.14 25.23
CA ASN A 146 21.36 -37.22 25.77
C ASN A 146 22.61 -37.57 24.93
N ALA A 147 23.14 -36.62 24.18
CA ALA A 147 24.43 -36.73 23.49
C ALA A 147 25.35 -35.54 23.82
N LEU A 148 26.66 -35.75 23.70
CA LEU A 148 27.70 -34.74 23.90
C LEU A 148 28.65 -34.74 22.70
N CYS A 149 29.33 -33.61 22.51
CA CYS A 149 30.30 -33.44 21.45
C CYS A 149 31.67 -33.99 21.88
N THR A 150 31.96 -35.23 21.51
CA THR A 150 33.21 -35.89 21.86
C THR A 150 34.13 -35.94 20.65
N ASN A 151 35.32 -35.35 20.76
CA ASN A 151 36.30 -35.25 19.64
C ASN A 151 35.68 -34.62 18.38
N GLY A 152 34.82 -33.62 18.55
CA GLY A 152 34.14 -32.95 17.44
C GLY A 152 33.05 -33.80 16.78
N ILE A 153 32.61 -34.89 17.39
CA ILE A 153 31.54 -35.76 16.89
C ILE A 153 30.48 -35.99 17.98
N CYS A 154 29.21 -35.90 17.63
CA CYS A 154 28.12 -36.19 18.56
C CYS A 154 28.07 -37.67 18.93
N ARG A 155 28.17 -37.97 20.23
CA ARG A 155 28.10 -39.33 20.81
C ARG A 155 27.13 -39.35 21.98
N CYS A 156 26.41 -40.45 22.15
CA CYS A 156 25.52 -40.61 23.30
C CYS A 156 26.29 -40.57 24.62
N ILE A 157 25.66 -40.00 25.65
CA ILE A 157 26.19 -40.00 27.01
C ILE A 157 26.20 -41.42 27.59
N THR A 158 26.92 -41.61 28.69
CA THR A 158 27.00 -42.89 29.39
C THR A 158 25.61 -43.45 29.71
N ASN A 159 25.41 -44.75 29.46
CA ASN A 159 24.14 -45.48 29.60
C ASN A 159 23.06 -45.18 28.55
N TYR A 160 23.35 -44.39 27.50
CA TYR A 160 22.44 -44.21 26.36
C TYR A 160 23.04 -44.78 25.08
N TYR A 161 22.18 -45.32 24.21
CA TYR A 161 22.54 -45.95 22.94
C TYR A 161 21.80 -45.31 21.76
N PRO A 162 22.41 -45.25 20.57
CA PRO A 162 21.74 -44.74 19.38
C PRO A 162 20.62 -45.69 18.96
N SER A 163 19.38 -45.19 18.96
CA SER A 163 18.22 -45.94 18.47
C SER A 163 18.30 -46.10 16.95
N PRO A 164 18.11 -47.32 16.41
CA PRO A 164 18.16 -47.57 14.97
C PRO A 164 16.98 -46.96 14.21
N THR A 165 15.89 -46.62 14.89
CA THR A 165 14.67 -46.07 14.27
C THR A 165 14.67 -44.55 14.25
N THR A 166 15.14 -43.91 15.32
CA THR A 166 15.09 -42.44 15.46
C THR A 166 16.44 -41.77 15.31
N GLY A 167 17.55 -42.51 15.38
CA GLY A 167 18.90 -41.96 15.39
C GLY A 167 19.22 -41.12 16.64
N ARG A 168 18.36 -41.15 17.65
CA ARG A 168 18.51 -40.43 18.94
C ARG A 168 19.04 -41.37 20.02
N CYS A 169 19.58 -40.78 21.09
CA CYS A 169 20.06 -41.51 22.25
C CYS A 169 18.90 -41.91 23.16
N ALA A 170 18.74 -43.22 23.38
CA ALA A 170 17.73 -43.81 24.27
C ALA A 170 18.39 -44.79 25.27
N LEU A 171 17.74 -45.01 26.41
CA LEU A 171 18.17 -45.97 27.44
C LEU A 171 17.97 -47.42 26.98
#